data_AF-A0A4P5NR35-F1
#
_entry.id   AF-A0A4P5NR35-F1
#
_cell.length_a   1.000
_cell.length_b   1.000
_cell.length_c   1.000
_cell.angle_alpha   90.00
_cell.angle_beta   90.00
_cell.angle_gamma   90.00
#
_symmetry.space_group_name_H-M   'P 1'
#
loop_
_entity.id
_entity.type
_entity.pdbx_description
1 polymer ?
#
loop_
_entity_poly.entity_id
_entity_poly.type
_entity_poly.pdbx_seq_one_letter_code
_entity_poly.pdbx_strand_id
1 'polypeptide(L)'
;MMQKLFLLLVVLPILFRPASGFAQGRGDWLPQSDVKSPYAALSVPTALKPVPDSLASLLTKGYRITTTADYGGSGALFTLVWQRQTVICVLTAPVPGTDQNVPTSRCWALN
;
A
#
# COMPACT_ATOMS: atom_id res chain seq x y z
N MET A 1 -61.97 -17.03 -3.10
CA MET A 1 -61.07 -16.22 -3.96
C MET A 1 -60.26 -15.16 -3.19
N MET A 2 -60.77 -14.60 -2.07
CA MET A 2 -60.09 -13.52 -1.32
C MET A 2 -58.88 -13.94 -0.46
N GLN A 3 -58.77 -15.20 -0.03
CA GLN A 3 -57.68 -15.66 0.86
C GLN A 3 -56.31 -15.77 0.15
N LYS A 4 -56.31 -16.11 -1.15
CA LYS A 4 -55.08 -16.16 -1.95
C LYS A 4 -54.54 -14.76 -2.28
N LEU A 5 -55.42 -13.77 -2.41
CA LEU A 5 -55.04 -12.36 -2.63
C LEU A 5 -54.41 -11.76 -1.37
N PHE A 6 -54.90 -12.13 -0.19
CA PHE A 6 -54.36 -11.67 1.10
C PHE A 6 -52.93 -12.20 1.36
N LEU A 7 -52.66 -13.46 1.00
CA LEU A 7 -51.31 -14.05 1.08
C LEU A 7 -50.32 -13.35 0.14
N LEU A 8 -50.74 -12.96 -1.06
CA LEU A 8 -49.91 -12.23 -2.03
C LEU A 8 -49.57 -10.81 -1.55
N LEU A 9 -50.50 -10.12 -0.88
CA LEU A 9 -50.31 -8.77 -0.36
C LEU A 9 -49.35 -8.68 0.83
N VAL A 10 -49.21 -9.75 1.62
CA VAL A 10 -48.30 -9.80 2.78
C VAL A 10 -46.87 -10.17 2.39
N VAL A 11 -46.68 -10.91 1.29
CA VAL A 11 -45.34 -11.35 0.84
C VAL A 11 -44.62 -10.28 0.03
N LEU A 12 -45.36 -9.44 -0.71
CA LEU A 12 -44.80 -8.41 -1.57
C LEU A 12 -43.91 -7.35 -0.86
N PRO A 13 -44.22 -6.85 0.34
CA PRO A 13 -43.35 -5.87 1.01
C PRO A 13 -42.07 -6.48 1.62
N ILE A 14 -41.97 -7.81 1.76
CA ILE A 14 -40.77 -8.47 2.32
C ILE A 14 -39.64 -8.52 1.29
N LEU A 15 -39.99 -8.55 -0.01
CA LEU A 15 -39.02 -8.59 -1.12
C LEU A 15 -38.46 -7.21 -1.50
N PHE A 16 -39.07 -6.12 -1.01
CA PHE A 16 -38.64 -4.74 -1.23
C PHE A 16 -37.88 -4.15 -0.04
N ARG A 17 -37.17 -4.98 0.74
CA ARG A 17 -36.20 -4.45 1.70
C ARG A 17 -34.96 -4.00 0.91
N PRO A 18 -34.59 -2.71 0.93
CA PRO A 18 -33.30 -2.31 0.39
C PRO A 18 -32.24 -3.08 1.16
N ALA A 19 -31.45 -3.89 0.45
CA ALA A 19 -30.24 -4.43 1.03
C ALA A 19 -29.37 -3.23 1.38
N SER A 20 -29.17 -2.97 2.67
CA SER A 20 -28.17 -2.02 3.15
C SER A 20 -26.81 -2.56 2.73
N GLY A 21 -26.42 -2.28 1.49
CA GLY A 21 -25.09 -2.55 0.98
C GLY A 21 -24.14 -1.67 1.75
N PHE A 22 -23.46 -2.21 2.74
CA PHE A 22 -22.19 -1.66 3.16
C PHE A 22 -21.31 -1.74 1.91
N ALA A 23 -21.09 -0.59 1.26
CA ALA A 23 -20.09 -0.47 0.24
C ALA A 23 -18.77 -0.92 0.89
N GLN A 24 -18.27 -2.09 0.49
CA GLN A 24 -16.90 -2.50 0.80
C GLN A 24 -16.01 -1.48 0.10
N GLY A 25 -15.56 -0.47 0.85
CA GLY A 25 -14.61 0.52 0.36
C GLY A 25 -13.42 -0.22 -0.19
N ARG A 26 -13.18 -0.10 -1.49
CA ARG A 26 -12.03 -0.67 -2.21
C ARG A 26 -10.74 0.12 -1.92
N GLY A 27 -10.61 0.65 -0.71
CA GLY A 27 -9.51 1.49 -0.26
C GLY A 27 -9.17 1.08 1.16
N ASP A 28 -7.88 1.05 1.45
CA ASP A 28 -7.23 0.56 2.67
C ASP A 28 -8.12 0.52 3.92
N TRP A 29 -8.08 -0.62 4.64
CA TRP A 29 -8.76 -0.81 5.92
C TRP A 29 -8.27 0.15 7.02
N LEU A 30 -7.18 0.87 6.74
CA LEU A 30 -6.64 1.93 7.59
C LEU A 30 -7.25 3.28 7.20
N PRO A 31 -7.67 4.10 8.18
CA PRO A 31 -8.15 5.44 7.91
C PRO A 31 -7.05 6.26 7.21
N GLN A 32 -7.42 6.94 6.12
CA GLN A 32 -6.51 7.81 5.38
C GLN A 32 -5.94 8.90 6.29
N SER A 33 -4.64 9.21 6.13
CA SER A 33 -3.88 10.15 6.98
C SER A 33 -4.46 11.56 7.02
N ASP A 34 -5.20 11.97 5.99
CA ASP A 34 -5.71 13.33 5.83
C ASP A 34 -7.21 13.46 6.15
N VAL A 35 -7.83 12.38 6.66
CA VAL A 35 -9.24 12.41 7.08
C VAL A 35 -9.31 12.71 8.56
N LYS A 36 -10.11 13.72 8.93
CA LYS A 36 -10.41 14.05 10.32
C LYS A 36 -11.24 12.92 10.96
N SER A 37 -10.54 11.90 11.45
CA SER A 37 -11.11 10.73 12.12
C SER A 37 -10.45 10.59 13.49
N PRO A 38 -11.22 10.29 14.56
CA PRO A 38 -10.66 10.03 15.89
C PRO A 38 -9.76 8.76 15.91
N TYR A 39 -9.80 7.94 14.87
CA TYR A 39 -8.99 6.73 14.72
C TYR A 39 -7.85 6.88 13.70
N ALA A 40 -7.75 8.02 13.00
CA ALA A 40 -6.63 8.29 12.12
C ALA A 40 -5.39 8.64 12.93
N ALA A 41 -4.30 7.92 12.71
CA ALA A 41 -3.00 8.32 13.24
C ALA A 41 -2.55 9.63 12.57
N LEU A 42 -2.01 10.56 13.37
CA LEU A 42 -1.40 11.78 12.83
C LEU A 42 -0.17 11.42 12.00
N SER A 43 -0.05 12.02 10.81
CA SER A 43 1.14 11.91 9.99
C SER A 43 2.30 12.65 10.65
N VAL A 44 3.34 11.91 11.06
CA VAL A 44 4.55 12.47 11.67
C VAL A 44 5.68 12.47 10.63
N PRO A 45 6.35 13.61 10.39
CA PRO A 45 7.49 13.67 9.48
C PRO A 45 8.58 12.67 9.90
N THR A 46 8.97 11.80 8.97
CA THR A 46 10.03 10.81 9.20
C THR A 46 11.29 11.26 8.48
N ALA A 47 12.37 11.48 9.22
CA ALA A 47 13.67 11.85 8.64
C ALA A 47 14.34 10.61 8.03
N LEU A 48 14.68 10.70 6.74
CA LEU A 48 15.40 9.65 6.01
C LEU A 48 16.89 10.00 5.93
N LYS A 49 17.77 9.15 6.47
CA LYS A 49 19.22 9.34 6.42
C LYS A 49 19.81 8.66 5.18
N PRO A 50 20.42 9.39 4.22
CA PRO A 50 21.02 8.76 3.04
C PRO A 50 22.12 7.76 3.42
N VAL A 51 22.13 6.61 2.74
CA VAL A 51 23.18 5.60 2.88
C VAL A 51 24.07 5.65 1.63
N PRO A 52 25.39 5.83 1.75
CA PRO A 52 26.31 5.97 0.62
C PRO A 52 26.71 4.60 0.01
N ASP A 53 25.79 3.64 -0.01
CA ASP A 53 25.98 2.31 -0.58
C ASP A 53 24.86 1.98 -1.59
N SER A 54 25.22 1.22 -2.63
CA SER A 54 24.23 0.67 -3.54
C SER A 54 23.46 -0.49 -2.91
N LEU A 55 22.28 -0.79 -3.44
CA LEU A 55 21.50 -1.98 -3.06
C LEU A 55 22.35 -3.25 -3.16
N ALA A 56 23.13 -3.41 -4.22
CA ALA A 56 24.02 -4.55 -4.40
C ALA A 56 25.12 -4.63 -3.32
N SER A 57 25.72 -3.48 -2.94
CA SER A 57 26.70 -3.40 -1.85
C SER A 57 26.07 -3.83 -0.52
N LEU A 58 24.86 -3.37 -0.21
CA LEU A 58 24.15 -3.73 1.03
C LEU A 58 23.82 -5.23 1.08
N LEU A 59 23.34 -5.82 -0.03
CA LEU A 59 23.09 -7.26 -0.11
C LEU A 59 24.37 -8.07 0.12
N THR A 60 25.50 -7.62 -0.46
CA THR A 60 26.81 -8.25 -0.25
C THR A 60 27.27 -8.16 1.21
N LYS A 61 26.94 -7.06 1.92
CA LYS A 61 27.20 -6.88 3.35
C LYS A 61 26.29 -7.73 4.26
N GLY A 62 25.34 -8.47 3.68
CA GLY A 62 24.45 -9.38 4.41
C GLY A 62 23.12 -8.79 4.82
N TYR A 63 22.74 -7.63 4.28
CA TYR A 63 21.37 -7.14 4.40
C TYR A 63 20.41 -8.08 3.67
N ARG A 64 19.24 -8.33 4.27
CA ARG A 64 18.22 -9.22 3.70
C ARG A 64 17.00 -8.41 3.28
N ILE A 65 16.51 -8.64 2.07
CA ILE A 65 15.24 -8.06 1.60
C ILE A 65 14.11 -8.71 2.38
N THR A 66 13.26 -7.89 3.00
CA THR A 66 12.07 -8.34 3.74
C THR A 66 10.78 -8.03 3.00
N THR A 67 10.73 -6.91 2.29
CA THR A 67 9.56 -6.51 1.51
C THR A 67 9.96 -5.90 0.18
N THR A 68 9.09 -6.06 -0.81
CA THR A 68 9.19 -5.40 -2.10
C THR A 68 7.87 -4.69 -2.40
N ALA A 69 7.94 -3.55 -3.09
CA ALA A 69 6.78 -2.83 -3.57
C ALA A 69 7.09 -2.18 -4.92
N ASP A 70 6.06 -1.94 -5.73
CA ASP A 70 6.18 -1.10 -6.92
C ASP A 70 6.54 0.33 -6.50
N TYR A 71 7.46 0.96 -7.24
CA TYR A 71 7.79 2.37 -7.09
C TYR A 71 7.33 3.20 -8.30
N GLY A 72 6.03 3.52 -8.32
CA GLY A 72 5.41 4.42 -9.31
C GLY A 72 5.60 3.98 -10.76
N GLY A 73 5.66 2.66 -11.03
CA GLY A 73 5.87 2.07 -12.35
C GLY A 73 7.27 2.28 -12.95
N SER A 74 8.17 2.95 -12.22
CA SER A 74 9.50 3.35 -12.69
C SER A 74 10.64 2.55 -12.06
N GLY A 75 10.29 1.66 -11.12
CA GLY A 75 11.27 0.91 -10.35
C GLY A 75 10.62 0.06 -9.27
N ALA A 76 11.45 -0.40 -8.34
CA ALA A 76 11.03 -1.21 -7.22
C ALA A 76 11.58 -0.63 -5.91
N LEU A 77 10.74 -0.62 -4.88
CA LEU A 77 11.11 -0.29 -3.52
C LEU A 77 11.38 -1.59 -2.75
N PHE A 78 12.48 -1.59 -2.00
CA PHE A 78 12.92 -2.71 -1.16
C PHE A 78 13.09 -2.23 0.27
N THR A 79 12.58 -3.00 1.22
CA THR A 79 12.99 -2.86 2.63
C THR A 79 14.02 -3.93 2.92
N LEU A 80 15.13 -3.52 3.52
CA LEU A 80 16.24 -4.38 3.91
C LEU A 80 16.46 -4.29 5.41
N VAL A 81 16.83 -5.42 6.00
CA VAL A 81 17.21 -5.50 7.41
C VAL A 81 18.58 -6.14 7.58
N TRP A 82 19.36 -5.57 8.50
CA TRP A 82 20.58 -6.18 8.99
C TRP A 82 20.72 -5.86 10.48
N GLN A 83 20.73 -6.90 11.32
CA GLN A 83 20.67 -6.77 12.78
C GLN A 83 19.49 -5.88 13.22
N ARG A 84 19.75 -4.65 13.70
CA ARG A 84 18.73 -3.68 14.12
C ARG A 84 18.56 -2.52 13.14
N GLN A 85 19.28 -2.50 12.02
CA GLN A 85 19.21 -1.44 11.02
C GLN A 85 18.15 -1.79 9.97
N THR A 86 17.27 -0.83 9.69
CA THR A 86 16.30 -0.94 8.60
C THR A 86 16.62 0.09 7.53
N VAL A 87 16.78 -0.38 6.30
CA VAL A 87 17.11 0.46 5.15
C VAL A 87 16.02 0.31 4.10
N ILE A 88 15.56 1.42 3.55
CA ILE A 88 14.69 1.43 2.36
C ILE A 88 15.56 1.78 1.17
N CYS A 89 15.49 0.98 0.11
CA CYS A 89 16.17 1.23 -1.15
C CYS A 89 15.16 1.31 -2.29
N VAL A 90 15.31 2.31 -3.16
CA VAL A 90 14.61 2.38 -4.44
C VAL A 90 15.59 2.00 -5.54
N LEU A 91 15.27 0.97 -6.31
CA LEU A 91 15.95 0.60 -7.54
C LEU A 91 15.19 1.21 -8.72
N THR A 92 15.84 2.10 -9.46
CA THR A 92 15.28 2.73 -10.66
C THR A 92 15.81 2.02 -11.89
N ALA A 93 14.89 1.65 -12.79
CA ALA A 93 15.25 1.04 -14.06
C ALA A 93 15.96 2.04 -15.00
N PRO A 94 16.79 1.57 -15.93
CA PRO A 94 17.28 2.42 -17.02
C PRO A 94 16.11 3.04 -17.80
N VAL A 95 16.31 4.24 -18.34
CA VAL A 95 15.33 4.89 -19.20
C VAL A 95 15.75 4.69 -20.65
N PRO A 96 15.02 3.89 -21.45
CA PRO A 96 15.36 3.67 -22.86
C PRO A 96 15.41 4.99 -23.64
N GLY A 97 16.43 5.14 -24.48
CA GLY A 97 16.58 6.34 -25.34
C GLY A 97 17.15 7.57 -24.63
N THR A 98 17.66 7.41 -23.41
CA THR A 98 18.43 8.45 -22.71
C THR A 98 19.86 7.96 -22.45
N ASP A 99 20.74 8.85 -21.99
CA ASP A 99 22.08 8.45 -21.55
C ASP A 99 22.06 7.65 -20.23
N GLN A 100 20.91 7.56 -19.55
CA GLN A 100 20.74 6.83 -18.30
C GLN A 100 20.44 5.34 -18.55
N ASN A 101 21.45 4.65 -19.07
CA ASN A 101 21.37 3.24 -19.51
C ASN A 101 21.71 2.21 -18.41
N VAL A 102 21.98 2.65 -17.19
CA VAL A 102 22.40 1.77 -16.08
C VAL A 102 21.38 1.85 -14.94
N PRO A 103 20.93 0.71 -14.36
CA PRO A 103 20.06 0.72 -13.19
C PRO A 103 20.79 1.38 -12.01
N THR A 104 20.08 2.22 -11.26
CA THR A 104 20.65 2.91 -10.09
C THR A 104 19.82 2.67 -8.86
N SER A 105 20.46 2.66 -7.69
CA SER A 105 19.77 2.51 -6.41
C SER A 105 20.03 3.71 -5.51
N ARG A 106 18.99 4.17 -4.80
CA ARG A 106 19.10 5.16 -3.72
C ARG A 106 18.57 4.54 -2.44
N CYS A 107 19.33 4.65 -1.35
CA CYS A 107 19.03 3.97 -0.10
C CYS A 107 19.04 4.94 1.08
N TRP A 108 18.16 4.69 2.06
CA TRP A 108 18.05 5.47 3.28
C TRP A 108 17.86 4.59 4.50
N ALA A 109 18.56 4.90 5.58
CA ALA A 109 18.34 4.28 6.89
C ALA A 109 17.17 4.95 7.61
N LEU A 110 16.33 4.13 8.26
CA LEU A 110 15.21 4.59 9.08
C LEU A 110 15.61 4.84 10.55
N ASN A 111 16.77 4.34 10.99
CA ASN A 111 17.27 4.49 12.36
C ASN A 111 18.79 4.75 12.40
#